data_AF-A0AAD9SI15-F1
#
_entry.id   AF-A0AAD9SI15-F1
#
_cell.length_a   1.000
_cell.length_b   1.000
_cell.length_c   1.000
_cell.angle_alpha   90.00
_cell.angle_beta   90.00
_cell.angle_gamma   90.00
#
_symmetry.space_group_name_H-M   'P 1'
#
loop_
_entity.id
_entity.type
_entity.pdbx_description
1 polymer ?
#
loop_
_entity_poly.entity_id
_entity_poly.type
_entity_poly.pdbx_seq_one_letter_code
_entity_poly.pdbx_strand_id
1 'polypeptide(L)'
;MIALNALGVLLAYLMILTPLAFADPVSDTPTTVASSAATKVEMTGSLVTRDTDKSYLTVISAARNLNNPTPGTQYIYDESAGAGTTIFVIDSGFNTANYENEFCTDNGRWFETYAIPREIRSEMLTDREREVGVHFPPNDMADIGGIGSDNLIHGHGTRVAIAAAGCESGVAPRANLVLIKATKIKLNREGQVDANGRSSVYPQALIASLQFVIKKMQDTRGQEIPLGKAVVLLPFSLVIRNMGEDWGSDQLELFERDMNSTLSQLDAHGVSVVFPGGDSGHGQGKEDSGPDAKSDDYPYYTSELFPQSLSLYQGFVILVGGTDEEGRLRPQSSPDDPYRPISIYASSKILRYDIATNKTRYLYGTSFAAAQVAGLIAYSLGHPNNTEMFSYSVHDPPHNTVGRRAKNYVAQLAYQRLRDEYKLASRYTITYAL
;
A
#
# COMPACT_ATOMS: atom_id res chain seq x y z
N MET A 1 19.11 -40.72 51.44
CA MET A 1 19.04 -39.54 50.55
C MET A 1 19.01 -40.07 49.12
N ILE A 2 17.82 -40.37 48.60
CA ILE A 2 17.14 -39.63 47.48
C ILE A 2 17.99 -39.71 46.20
N ALA A 3 17.84 -40.64 45.26
CA ALA A 3 16.73 -41.06 44.37
C ALA A 3 16.73 -40.39 42.98
N LEU A 4 16.28 -41.18 41.98
CA LEU A 4 15.99 -40.92 40.54
C LEU A 4 17.19 -40.92 39.56
N ASN A 5 17.35 -41.94 38.69
CA ASN A 5 16.57 -42.33 37.49
C ASN A 5 16.99 -41.53 36.23
N ALA A 6 17.96 -42.08 35.49
CA ALA A 6 18.28 -41.69 34.12
C ALA A 6 17.47 -42.59 33.16
N LEU A 7 16.47 -42.01 32.51
CA LEU A 7 15.59 -42.65 31.54
C LEU A 7 15.89 -42.10 30.13
N GLY A 8 16.44 -42.98 29.29
CA GLY A 8 16.20 -43.15 27.86
C GLY A 8 16.14 -41.95 26.91
N VAL A 9 17.07 -41.93 25.94
CA VAL A 9 16.74 -41.86 24.49
C VAL A 9 17.87 -42.56 23.71
N LEU A 10 17.63 -43.79 23.26
CA LEU A 10 18.40 -44.45 22.21
C LEU A 10 17.45 -45.38 21.45
N LEU A 11 17.04 -45.01 20.23
CA LEU A 11 16.63 -45.92 19.14
C LEU A 11 16.46 -45.03 17.89
N ALA A 12 17.45 -45.01 17.00
CA ALA A 12 17.61 -45.95 15.88
C ALA A 12 16.85 -45.49 14.64
N TYR A 13 17.65 -44.99 13.69
CA TYR A 13 17.37 -44.79 12.28
C TYR A 13 16.55 -45.96 11.69
N LEU A 14 15.39 -45.63 11.12
CA LEU A 14 14.75 -46.47 10.10
C LEU A 14 14.35 -45.57 8.94
N MET A 15 15.23 -45.48 7.94
CA MET A 15 14.90 -44.92 6.64
C MET A 15 13.93 -45.86 5.92
N ILE A 16 12.69 -45.42 5.74
CA ILE A 16 11.77 -46.02 4.78
C ILE A 16 11.85 -45.17 3.51
N LEU A 17 12.50 -45.74 2.49
CA LEU A 17 12.45 -45.28 1.10
C LEU A 17 11.03 -45.53 0.56
N THR A 18 10.23 -44.48 0.46
CA THR A 18 9.05 -44.45 -0.42
C THR A 18 9.44 -43.84 -1.77
N PRO A 19 9.06 -44.45 -2.90
CA PRO A 19 9.35 -43.88 -4.21
C PRO A 19 8.56 -42.57 -4.39
N LEU A 20 9.29 -41.49 -4.67
CA LEU A 20 8.75 -40.25 -5.21
C LEU A 20 8.11 -40.58 -6.56
N ALA A 21 6.79 -40.55 -6.62
CA ALA A 21 6.07 -40.43 -7.89
C ALA A 21 6.34 -39.01 -8.40
N PHE A 22 7.12 -38.90 -9.48
CA PHE A 22 7.21 -37.66 -10.24
C PHE A 22 5.83 -37.40 -10.83
N ALA A 23 5.14 -36.36 -10.33
CA ALA A 23 4.02 -35.79 -11.04
C ALA A 23 4.56 -35.16 -12.33
N ASP A 24 3.91 -35.49 -13.45
CA ASP A 24 4.23 -34.94 -14.76
C ASP A 24 4.20 -33.40 -14.73
N PRO A 25 5.05 -32.71 -15.51
CA PRO A 25 4.96 -31.27 -15.67
C PRO A 25 3.57 -30.92 -16.20
N VAL A 26 2.86 -30.09 -15.44
CA VAL A 26 1.59 -29.48 -15.83
C VAL A 26 1.80 -28.79 -17.18
N SER A 27 1.11 -29.30 -18.20
CA SER A 27 1.05 -28.71 -19.53
C SER A 27 0.46 -27.30 -19.43
N ASP A 28 1.29 -26.29 -19.70
CA ASP A 28 0.90 -24.89 -19.96
C ASP A 28 0.14 -24.79 -21.29
N THR A 29 -1.02 -25.41 -21.35
CA THR A 29 -2.01 -25.10 -22.39
C THR A 29 -2.74 -23.84 -21.96
N PRO A 30 -2.64 -22.74 -22.73
CA PRO A 30 -3.37 -21.51 -22.43
C PRO A 30 -4.86 -21.83 -22.42
N THR A 31 -5.47 -21.67 -21.26
CA THR A 31 -6.92 -21.83 -21.12
C THR A 31 -7.55 -20.68 -21.90
N THR A 32 -8.21 -21.00 -23.01
CA THR A 32 -9.06 -20.08 -23.75
C THR A 32 -10.20 -19.66 -22.83
N VAL A 33 -10.06 -18.52 -22.16
CA VAL A 33 -11.12 -17.91 -21.37
C VAL A 33 -12.22 -17.53 -22.36
N ALA A 34 -13.33 -18.27 -22.31
CA ALA A 34 -14.51 -17.95 -23.09
C ALA A 34 -14.93 -16.51 -22.75
N SER A 35 -15.08 -15.68 -23.78
CA SER A 35 -15.68 -14.35 -23.70
C SER A 35 -17.04 -14.47 -23.02
N SER A 36 -17.11 -14.16 -21.72
CA SER A 36 -18.39 -14.15 -21.01
C SER A 36 -19.21 -13.01 -21.59
N ALA A 37 -20.37 -13.32 -22.16
CA ALA A 37 -21.34 -12.33 -22.58
C ALA A 37 -21.53 -11.30 -21.45
N ALA A 38 -21.29 -10.02 -21.77
CA ALA A 38 -21.39 -8.92 -20.82
C ALA A 38 -22.79 -8.93 -20.21
N THR A 39 -22.89 -9.45 -18.98
CA THR A 39 -24.13 -9.40 -18.22
C THR A 39 -24.31 -7.93 -17.86
N LYS A 40 -25.34 -7.30 -18.43
CA LYS A 40 -25.67 -5.90 -18.16
C LYS A 40 -26.20 -5.82 -16.73
N VAL A 41 -25.28 -5.64 -15.77
CA VAL A 41 -25.62 -5.43 -14.37
C VAL A 41 -26.36 -4.09 -14.30
N GLU A 42 -27.65 -4.13 -13.94
CA GLU A 42 -28.38 -2.89 -13.64
C GLU A 42 -27.70 -2.21 -12.45
N MET A 43 -27.20 -0.99 -12.66
CA MET A 43 -26.65 -0.20 -11.57
C MET A 43 -27.79 0.35 -10.74
N THR A 44 -27.92 -0.13 -9.51
CA THR A 44 -29.00 0.27 -8.60
C THR A 44 -28.70 1.55 -7.83
N GLY A 45 -27.51 2.14 -7.99
CA GLY A 45 -27.10 3.37 -7.32
C GLY A 45 -27.09 4.59 -8.24
N SER A 46 -27.17 5.78 -7.63
CA SER A 46 -27.08 7.05 -8.34
C SER A 46 -25.62 7.30 -8.74
N LEU A 47 -25.38 7.58 -10.02
CA LEU A 47 -24.07 8.08 -10.45
C LEU A 47 -23.92 9.55 -10.06
N VAL A 48 -22.75 9.88 -9.53
CA VAL A 48 -22.30 11.24 -9.25
C VAL A 48 -21.24 11.61 -10.28
N THR A 49 -21.38 12.78 -10.89
CA THR A 49 -20.38 13.37 -11.78
C THR A 49 -19.88 14.67 -11.18
N ARG A 50 -18.56 14.83 -11.06
CA ARG A 50 -17.94 16.06 -10.54
C ARG A 50 -16.77 16.49 -11.42
N ASP A 51 -16.67 17.79 -11.68
CA ASP A 51 -15.45 18.36 -12.25
C ASP A 51 -14.32 18.40 -11.21
N THR A 52 -13.12 18.03 -11.62
CA THR A 52 -11.94 17.99 -10.77
C THR A 52 -10.68 18.25 -11.58
N ASP A 53 -9.72 18.95 -10.97
CA ASP A 53 -8.37 19.17 -11.51
C ASP A 53 -7.42 18.01 -11.20
N LYS A 54 -7.83 17.10 -10.33
CA LYS A 54 -7.12 15.87 -9.94
C LYS A 54 -7.19 14.85 -11.07
N SER A 55 -6.19 14.86 -11.95
CA SER A 55 -6.11 13.95 -13.11
C SER A 55 -6.25 12.47 -12.73
N TYR A 56 -5.72 12.04 -11.59
CA TYR A 56 -5.84 10.64 -11.17
C TYR A 56 -7.29 10.18 -10.96
N LEU A 57 -8.19 11.06 -10.50
CA LEU A 57 -9.62 10.75 -10.37
C LEU A 57 -10.30 10.67 -11.74
N THR A 58 -9.95 11.57 -12.65
CA THR A 58 -10.55 11.55 -14.00
C THR A 58 -10.07 10.32 -14.77
N VAL A 59 -8.80 9.96 -14.62
CA VAL A 59 -8.19 8.76 -15.18
C VAL A 59 -8.88 7.51 -14.64
N ILE A 60 -8.95 7.27 -13.32
CA ILE A 60 -9.51 6.02 -12.77
C ILE A 60 -10.99 5.77 -13.12
N SER A 61 -11.76 6.83 -13.40
CA SER A 61 -13.17 6.72 -13.82
C SER A 61 -13.39 6.74 -15.34
N ALA A 62 -12.33 6.91 -16.12
CA ALA A 62 -12.41 7.01 -17.57
C ALA A 62 -12.86 5.69 -18.20
N ALA A 63 -13.71 5.78 -19.22
CA ALA A 63 -13.98 4.65 -20.08
C ALA A 63 -12.72 4.20 -20.85
N ARG A 64 -12.63 2.90 -21.12
CA ARG A 64 -11.55 2.33 -21.94
C ARG A 64 -11.54 2.96 -23.35
N ASN A 65 -10.59 3.86 -23.59
CA ASN A 65 -10.40 4.50 -24.87
C ASN A 65 -8.91 4.72 -25.19
N LEU A 66 -8.34 3.86 -26.04
CA LEU A 66 -6.94 3.93 -26.47
C LEU A 66 -6.61 5.17 -27.32
N ASN A 67 -7.62 5.84 -27.88
CA ASN A 67 -7.44 7.04 -28.70
C ASN A 67 -7.61 8.33 -27.88
N ASN A 68 -8.16 8.23 -26.67
CA ASN A 68 -8.33 9.33 -25.73
C ASN A 68 -8.10 8.81 -24.30
N PRO A 69 -6.84 8.53 -23.93
CA PRO A 69 -6.51 7.94 -22.64
C PRO A 69 -6.69 8.91 -21.46
N THR A 70 -7.09 10.16 -21.69
CA THR A 70 -7.33 11.17 -20.65
C THR A 70 -8.59 11.96 -21.01
N PRO A 71 -9.79 11.42 -20.77
CA PRO A 71 -11.00 11.89 -21.45
C PRO A 71 -11.57 13.22 -20.94
N GLY A 72 -10.95 13.89 -19.96
CA GLY A 72 -11.35 15.22 -19.53
C GLY A 72 -11.19 15.48 -18.03
N THR A 73 -12.05 16.35 -17.50
CA THR A 73 -12.05 16.85 -16.11
C THR A 73 -13.06 16.18 -15.20
N GLN A 74 -13.87 15.26 -15.73
CA GLN A 74 -14.96 14.65 -14.99
C GLN A 74 -14.49 13.40 -14.25
N TYR A 75 -14.83 13.34 -12.95
CA TYR A 75 -14.75 12.14 -12.14
C TYR A 75 -16.17 11.60 -11.93
N ILE A 76 -16.39 10.35 -12.35
CA ILE A 76 -17.68 9.67 -12.29
C ILE A 76 -17.58 8.49 -11.33
N TYR A 77 -18.49 8.40 -10.37
CA TYR A 77 -18.52 7.32 -9.39
C TYR A 77 -19.94 7.07 -8.86
N ASP A 78 -20.18 5.90 -8.28
CA ASP A 78 -21.45 5.58 -7.61
C ASP A 78 -21.55 6.27 -6.24
N GLU A 79 -22.75 6.74 -5.87
CA GLU A 79 -23.01 7.47 -4.63
C GLU A 79 -22.65 6.68 -3.35
N SER A 80 -22.53 5.35 -3.41
CA SER A 80 -21.99 4.55 -2.30
C SER A 80 -20.59 5.02 -1.91
N ALA A 81 -19.73 5.34 -2.88
CA ALA A 81 -18.44 5.99 -2.68
C ALA A 81 -17.55 5.39 -1.55
N GLY A 82 -17.62 4.07 -1.37
CA GLY A 82 -16.91 3.33 -0.31
C GLY A 82 -17.59 3.29 1.06
N ALA A 83 -18.83 3.76 1.19
CA ALA A 83 -19.61 3.67 2.42
C ALA A 83 -19.67 2.23 2.97
N GLY A 84 -19.56 2.09 4.29
CA GLY A 84 -19.55 0.79 4.97
C GLY A 84 -18.21 0.06 4.93
N THR A 85 -17.16 0.69 4.40
CA THR A 85 -15.79 0.14 4.42
C THR A 85 -14.86 0.97 5.28
N THR A 86 -13.72 0.40 5.67
CA THR A 86 -12.71 1.07 6.49
C THR A 86 -11.33 0.97 5.84
N ILE A 87 -10.66 2.12 5.69
CA ILE A 87 -9.28 2.20 5.21
C ILE A 87 -8.37 2.51 6.39
N PHE A 88 -7.42 1.62 6.65
CA PHE A 88 -6.32 1.83 7.57
C PHE A 88 -5.11 2.36 6.81
N VAL A 89 -4.64 3.56 7.15
CA VAL A 89 -3.45 4.15 6.56
C VAL A 89 -2.35 4.16 7.62
N ILE A 90 -1.29 3.39 7.39
CA ILE A 90 -0.13 3.32 8.31
C ILE A 90 0.97 4.19 7.70
N ASP A 91 1.27 5.36 8.28
CA ASP A 91 2.19 6.33 7.68
C ASP A 91 2.97 7.18 8.72
N SER A 92 3.48 8.34 8.32
CA SER A 92 4.36 9.23 9.08
C SER A 92 3.68 10.14 10.09
N GLY A 93 2.37 10.27 9.98
CA GLY A 93 1.56 11.25 10.71
C GLY A 93 0.51 11.84 9.79
N PHE A 94 -0.41 12.62 10.36
CA PHE A 94 -1.55 13.16 9.65
C PHE A 94 -1.90 14.56 10.19
N ASN A 95 -1.89 15.56 9.31
CA ASN A 95 -2.26 16.92 9.64
C ASN A 95 -3.75 17.12 9.35
N THR A 96 -4.60 16.65 10.25
CA THR A 96 -6.05 16.67 10.03
C THR A 96 -6.64 18.07 10.17
N ALA A 97 -6.08 18.88 11.07
CA ALA A 97 -6.55 20.24 11.35
C ALA A 97 -6.35 21.22 10.16
N ASN A 98 -5.28 21.08 9.39
CA ASN A 98 -5.08 21.95 8.22
C ASN A 98 -5.83 21.48 6.97
N TYR A 99 -6.48 20.32 7.02
CA TYR A 99 -7.18 19.69 5.90
C TYR A 99 -8.55 19.14 6.33
N GLU A 100 -9.26 19.86 7.21
CA GLU A 100 -10.55 19.44 7.77
C GLU A 100 -11.58 19.11 6.68
N ASN A 101 -11.59 19.85 5.57
CA ASN A 101 -12.48 19.60 4.44
C ASN A 101 -12.21 18.26 3.74
N GLU A 102 -10.95 17.83 3.69
CA GLU A 102 -10.58 16.54 3.11
C GLU A 102 -10.83 15.39 4.09
N PHE A 103 -10.57 15.58 5.38
CA PHE A 103 -10.81 14.55 6.38
C PHE A 103 -12.26 14.46 6.82
N CYS A 104 -13.06 15.51 6.61
CA CYS A 104 -14.50 15.56 6.79
C CYS A 104 -14.99 14.76 7.99
N THR A 105 -14.39 15.04 9.15
CA THR A 105 -14.62 14.30 10.40
C THR A 105 -16.07 14.38 10.86
N ASP A 106 -16.81 15.38 10.38
CA ASP A 106 -18.19 15.65 10.77
C ASP A 106 -19.24 15.08 9.78
N ASN A 107 -18.82 14.42 8.69
CA ASN A 107 -19.71 13.92 7.63
C ASN A 107 -20.33 12.54 7.92
N GLY A 108 -20.37 12.10 9.19
CA GLY A 108 -21.00 10.85 9.59
C GLY A 108 -20.25 9.56 9.21
N ARG A 109 -19.03 9.68 8.67
CA ARG A 109 -18.10 8.55 8.56
C ARG A 109 -17.36 8.34 9.88
N TRP A 110 -16.93 7.11 10.15
CA TRP A 110 -16.03 6.87 11.27
C TRP A 110 -14.62 7.34 10.93
N PHE A 111 -14.03 8.10 11.86
CA PHE A 111 -12.69 8.63 11.77
C PHE A 111 -11.94 8.38 13.08
N GLU A 112 -10.76 7.76 13.01
CA GLU A 112 -9.91 7.51 14.18
C GLU A 112 -8.44 7.78 13.85
N THR A 113 -7.68 8.22 14.86
CA THR A 113 -6.23 8.34 14.78
C THR A 113 -5.57 7.54 15.88
N TYR A 114 -4.41 6.95 15.61
CA TYR A 114 -3.65 6.17 16.57
C TYR A 114 -2.14 6.36 16.33
N ALA A 115 -1.41 6.80 17.36
CA ALA A 115 0.05 6.89 17.31
C ALA A 115 0.66 5.66 17.99
N ILE A 116 1.52 4.93 17.27
CA ILE A 116 2.31 3.88 17.89
C ILE A 116 3.19 4.50 18.99
N PRO A 117 3.24 3.91 20.20
CA PRO A 117 4.08 4.40 21.28
C PRO A 117 5.52 4.65 20.82
N ARG A 118 6.11 5.77 21.26
CA ARG A 118 7.41 6.23 20.75
C ARG A 118 8.50 5.19 20.95
N GLU A 119 8.48 4.51 22.08
CA GLU A 119 9.38 3.43 22.47
C GLU A 119 9.33 2.20 21.55
N ILE A 120 8.26 2.03 20.77
CA ILE A 120 8.14 0.96 19.76
C ILE A 120 8.63 1.43 18.38
N ARG A 121 8.42 2.71 18.05
CA ARG A 121 8.75 3.29 16.74
C ARG A 121 10.11 3.97 16.64
N SER A 122 10.81 4.15 17.76
CA SER A 122 12.10 4.85 17.81
C SER A 122 13.10 4.14 18.71
N GLU A 123 14.37 4.12 18.29
CA GLU A 123 15.46 3.85 19.23
C GLU A 123 15.66 5.00 20.22
N MET A 124 16.40 4.73 21.31
CA MET A 124 16.89 5.80 22.16
C MET A 124 17.91 6.65 21.40
N LEU A 125 17.87 7.97 21.63
CA LEU A 125 18.92 8.86 21.12
C LEU A 125 20.26 8.47 21.76
N THR A 126 21.33 8.59 21.00
CA THR A 126 22.71 8.49 21.50
C THR A 126 23.05 9.73 22.33
N ASP A 127 24.09 9.64 23.18
CA ASP A 127 24.59 10.79 23.93
C ASP A 127 25.01 11.92 22.99
N ARG A 128 25.72 11.58 21.91
CA ARG A 128 26.14 12.54 20.88
C ARG A 128 24.96 13.26 20.23
N GLU A 129 23.89 12.54 19.87
CA GLU A 129 22.68 13.16 19.32
C GLU A 129 22.06 14.15 20.32
N ARG A 130 21.95 13.77 21.59
CA ARG A 130 21.45 14.67 22.64
C ARG A 130 22.33 15.90 22.81
N GLU A 131 23.66 15.74 22.82
CA GLU A 131 24.63 16.82 22.97
C GLU A 131 24.52 17.87 21.86
N VAL A 132 24.31 17.45 20.61
CA VAL A 132 24.09 18.36 19.48
C VAL A 132 22.65 18.89 19.41
N GLY A 133 21.78 18.48 20.34
CA GLY A 133 20.40 18.98 20.47
C GLY A 133 19.37 18.25 19.60
N VAL A 134 19.70 17.06 19.11
CA VAL A 134 18.70 16.20 18.45
C VAL A 134 17.67 15.75 19.48
N HIS A 135 16.40 15.79 19.10
CA HIS A 135 15.28 15.38 19.94
C HIS A 135 14.16 14.77 19.09
N PHE A 136 13.24 14.05 19.72
CA PHE A 136 12.01 13.60 19.07
C PHE A 136 10.92 14.67 19.20
N PRO A 137 10.08 14.86 18.18
CA PRO A 137 8.91 15.73 18.31
C PRO A 137 7.92 15.17 19.35
N PRO A 138 6.93 15.97 19.80
CA PRO A 138 5.84 15.47 20.65
C PRO A 138 5.23 14.16 20.13
N ASN A 139 4.78 13.30 21.04
CA ASN A 139 4.19 12.01 20.67
C ASN A 139 2.71 12.20 20.29
N ASP A 140 2.48 12.94 19.21
CA ASP A 140 1.17 13.26 18.67
C ASP A 140 1.04 12.80 17.21
N MET A 141 -0.11 13.08 16.59
CA MET A 141 -0.39 12.73 15.21
C MET A 141 0.24 13.67 14.19
N ALA A 142 1.00 14.70 14.60
CA ALA A 142 1.51 15.69 13.67
C ALA A 142 2.30 15.04 12.54
N ASP A 143 1.90 15.35 11.31
CA ASP A 143 2.64 15.00 10.09
C ASP A 143 3.78 15.99 9.92
N ILE A 144 4.77 15.86 10.79
CA ILE A 144 5.91 16.78 10.82
C ILE A 144 6.70 16.58 9.54
N GLY A 145 7.05 17.70 8.93
CA GLY A 145 6.68 17.90 7.54
C GLY A 145 7.47 18.98 6.77
N GLY A 146 8.81 18.98 6.69
CA GLY A 146 9.61 19.90 5.84
C GLY A 146 9.87 19.42 4.40
N ILE A 147 10.57 20.20 3.57
CA ILE A 147 11.43 19.62 2.53
C ILE A 147 12.81 19.70 3.16
N GLY A 148 13.28 18.61 3.78
CA GLY A 148 14.69 18.56 4.12
C GLY A 148 15.50 18.72 2.84
N SER A 149 16.76 19.16 2.96
CA SER A 149 17.73 19.09 1.86
C SER A 149 17.94 17.68 1.30
N ASP A 150 17.35 16.67 1.96
CA ASP A 150 17.35 15.23 1.68
C ASP A 150 16.19 14.72 0.81
N ASN A 151 15.22 15.58 0.42
CA ASN A 151 13.99 15.21 -0.30
C ASN A 151 13.04 14.24 0.44
N LEU A 152 13.09 14.11 1.76
CA LEU A 152 12.13 13.25 2.46
C LEU A 152 10.72 13.87 2.53
N ILE A 153 9.69 13.04 2.33
CA ILE A 153 8.28 13.44 2.38
C ILE A 153 7.80 13.51 3.84
N HIS A 154 6.92 14.47 4.01
CA HIS A 154 6.72 15.26 5.18
C HIS A 154 5.35 15.87 4.86
N GLY A 155 4.27 15.53 5.55
CA GLY A 155 2.96 15.57 4.90
C GLY A 155 2.66 14.33 4.05
N HIS A 156 3.46 13.26 4.14
CA HIS A 156 3.31 12.05 3.31
C HIS A 156 2.00 11.35 3.65
N GLY A 157 1.83 10.95 4.91
CA GLY A 157 0.63 10.28 5.39
C GLY A 157 -0.63 11.09 5.17
N THR A 158 -0.58 12.40 5.39
CA THR A 158 -1.71 13.30 5.09
C THR A 158 -2.15 13.16 3.63
N ARG A 159 -1.21 13.19 2.67
CA ARG A 159 -1.53 13.17 1.25
C ARG A 159 -1.95 11.78 0.76
N VAL A 160 -1.32 10.73 1.27
CA VAL A 160 -1.72 9.34 1.03
C VAL A 160 -3.17 9.13 1.50
N ALA A 161 -3.50 9.53 2.73
CA ALA A 161 -4.85 9.38 3.28
C ALA A 161 -5.89 10.17 2.47
N ILE A 162 -5.57 11.40 2.08
CA ILE A 162 -6.43 12.25 1.25
C ILE A 162 -6.66 11.64 -0.14
N ALA A 163 -5.62 11.09 -0.79
CA ALA A 163 -5.78 10.46 -2.10
C ALA A 163 -6.65 9.20 -2.04
N ALA A 164 -6.56 8.42 -0.95
CA ALA A 164 -7.40 7.25 -0.75
C ALA A 164 -8.86 7.63 -0.43
N ALA A 165 -9.08 8.53 0.52
CA ALA A 165 -10.38 8.72 1.17
C ALA A 165 -10.73 10.19 1.50
N GLY A 166 -10.03 11.17 0.95
CA GLY A 166 -10.40 12.58 1.11
C GLY A 166 -11.82 12.85 0.61
N CYS A 167 -12.61 13.67 1.31
CA CYS A 167 -13.97 13.98 0.87
C CYS A 167 -14.00 14.72 -0.48
N GLU A 168 -12.98 15.53 -0.76
CA GLU A 168 -12.87 16.25 -2.03
C GLU A 168 -11.89 15.56 -2.98
N SER A 169 -10.84 14.93 -2.48
CA SER A 169 -9.77 14.37 -3.32
C SER A 169 -9.71 12.84 -3.36
N GLY A 170 -10.45 12.15 -2.51
CA GLY A 170 -10.35 10.71 -2.37
C GLY A 170 -11.08 9.94 -3.46
N VAL A 171 -10.59 8.72 -3.71
CA VAL A 171 -11.29 7.73 -4.55
C VAL A 171 -12.50 7.12 -3.80
N ALA A 172 -12.42 6.97 -2.47
CA ALA A 172 -13.52 6.48 -1.64
C ALA A 172 -13.91 7.52 -0.56
N PRO A 173 -14.54 8.65 -0.94
CA PRO A 173 -14.79 9.77 -0.03
C PRO A 173 -15.74 9.43 1.13
N ARG A 174 -16.50 8.33 1.07
CA ARG A 174 -17.41 7.87 2.13
C ARG A 174 -16.89 6.66 2.92
N ALA A 175 -15.68 6.18 2.63
CA ALA A 175 -15.05 5.16 3.46
C ALA A 175 -14.68 5.73 4.83
N ASN A 176 -14.79 4.91 5.87
CA ASN A 176 -14.24 5.19 7.19
C ASN A 176 -12.71 5.22 7.10
N LEU A 177 -12.08 5.99 8.00
CA LEU A 177 -10.64 6.22 7.94
C LEU A 177 -10.00 6.07 9.32
N VAL A 178 -9.03 5.17 9.41
CA VAL A 178 -8.23 4.95 10.62
C VAL A 178 -6.76 5.23 10.30
N LEU A 179 -6.22 6.28 10.91
CA LEU A 179 -4.90 6.82 10.59
C LEU A 179 -3.88 6.42 11.66
N ILE A 180 -2.88 5.63 11.28
CA ILE A 180 -1.91 5.04 12.20
C ILE A 180 -0.53 5.65 11.95
N LYS A 181 0.02 6.37 12.93
CA LYS A 181 1.39 6.91 12.86
C LYS A 181 2.40 5.88 13.33
N ALA A 182 3.25 5.43 12.41
CA ALA A 182 4.23 4.36 12.65
C ALA A 182 5.69 4.79 12.45
N THR A 183 5.97 5.95 11.84
CA THR A 183 7.36 6.37 11.60
C THR A 183 7.97 7.13 12.77
N LYS A 184 9.31 7.16 12.80
CA LYS A 184 10.07 8.12 13.61
C LYS A 184 10.53 9.31 12.76
N ILE A 185 10.63 10.45 13.42
CA ILE A 185 11.26 11.66 12.89
C ILE A 185 12.15 12.20 14.00
N LYS A 186 13.41 12.49 13.70
CA LYS A 186 14.34 13.19 14.59
C LYS A 186 14.41 14.66 14.16
N LEU A 187 14.38 15.57 15.13
CA LEU A 187 14.54 17.00 14.91
C LEU A 187 15.88 17.46 15.48
N ASN A 188 16.57 18.36 14.79
CA ASN A 188 17.76 19.05 15.30
C ASN A 188 17.37 20.11 16.34
N ARG A 189 18.36 20.84 16.88
CA ARG A 189 18.15 21.86 17.92
C ARG A 189 17.20 22.97 17.47
N GLU A 190 17.19 23.29 16.18
CA GLU A 190 16.36 24.31 15.55
C GLU A 190 14.93 23.81 15.25
N GLY A 191 14.61 22.56 15.59
CA GLY A 191 13.31 21.95 15.30
C GLY A 191 13.12 21.55 13.84
N GLN A 192 14.19 21.60 13.03
CA GLN A 192 14.21 21.11 11.66
C GLN A 192 14.51 19.62 11.66
N VAL A 193 14.19 18.95 10.57
CA VAL A 193 14.43 17.51 10.45
C VAL A 193 15.92 17.26 10.40
N ASP A 194 16.41 16.38 11.27
CA ASP A 194 17.83 16.07 11.35
C ASP A 194 18.28 15.43 10.04
N ALA A 195 19.17 16.09 9.31
CA ALA A 195 19.67 15.63 8.02
C ALA A 195 20.42 14.29 8.10
N ASN A 196 20.90 13.91 9.30
CA ASN A 196 21.47 12.59 9.55
C ASN A 196 20.41 11.57 10.02
N GLY A 197 19.27 12.07 10.50
CA GLY A 197 18.14 11.29 10.96
C GLY A 197 17.28 10.87 9.79
N ARG A 198 17.59 9.70 9.20
CA ARG A 198 16.69 9.09 8.22
C ARG A 198 15.29 8.92 8.85
N SER A 199 14.27 9.52 8.23
CA SER A 199 12.89 9.07 8.47
C SER A 199 12.86 7.60 8.09
N SER A 200 12.69 6.75 9.10
CA SER A 200 12.77 5.31 8.94
C SER A 200 11.58 4.72 9.66
N VAL A 201 11.03 3.69 9.03
CA VAL A 201 10.00 2.88 9.62
C VAL A 201 10.70 1.80 10.42
N TYR A 202 10.39 1.70 11.71
CA TYR A 202 10.93 0.65 12.55
C TYR A 202 10.10 -0.64 12.36
N PRO A 203 10.72 -1.81 12.18
CA PRO A 203 10.03 -3.10 11.99
C PRO A 203 8.93 -3.36 13.01
N GLN A 204 9.27 -3.16 14.28
CA GLN A 204 8.38 -3.41 15.40
C GLN A 204 7.17 -2.47 15.36
N ALA A 205 7.33 -1.24 14.85
CA ALA A 205 6.22 -0.33 14.65
C ALA A 205 5.28 -0.78 13.53
N LEU A 206 5.80 -1.39 12.46
CA LEU A 206 4.95 -1.98 11.41
C LEU A 206 4.13 -3.14 11.94
N ILE A 207 4.79 -4.09 12.61
CA ILE A 207 4.11 -5.24 13.22
C ILE A 207 3.07 -4.76 14.24
N ALA A 208 3.44 -3.83 15.13
CA ALA A 208 2.51 -3.27 16.12
C ALA A 208 1.32 -2.54 15.45
N SER A 209 1.55 -1.86 14.33
CA SER A 209 0.48 -1.19 13.56
C SER A 209 -0.50 -2.21 12.97
N LEU A 210 0.00 -3.28 12.35
CA LEU A 210 -0.85 -4.32 11.78
C LEU A 210 -1.56 -5.14 12.86
N GLN A 211 -0.91 -5.41 13.99
CA GLN A 211 -1.54 -6.02 15.16
C GLN A 211 -2.65 -5.14 15.75
N PHE A 212 -2.48 -3.81 15.74
CA PHE A 212 -3.55 -2.88 16.10
C PHE A 212 -4.74 -3.01 15.14
N VAL A 213 -4.51 -3.16 13.82
CA VAL A 213 -5.57 -3.42 12.85
C VAL A 213 -6.28 -4.74 13.16
N ILE A 214 -5.56 -5.84 13.37
CA ILE A 214 -6.15 -7.15 13.75
C ILE A 214 -7.01 -7.01 15.01
N LYS A 215 -6.50 -6.33 16.03
CA LYS A 215 -7.24 -6.08 17.28
C LYS A 215 -8.53 -5.30 17.01
N LYS A 216 -8.52 -4.31 16.12
CA LYS A 216 -9.73 -3.57 15.73
C LYS A 216 -10.72 -4.45 14.98
N MET A 217 -10.26 -5.34 14.11
CA MET A 217 -11.12 -6.33 13.43
C MET A 217 -11.75 -7.33 14.41
N GLN A 218 -11.14 -7.56 15.56
CA GLN A 218 -11.61 -8.50 16.59
C GLN A 218 -12.45 -7.83 17.70
N ASP A 219 -12.43 -6.50 17.82
CA ASP A 219 -13.09 -5.79 18.91
C ASP A 219 -14.58 -5.60 18.63
N THR A 220 -15.41 -6.41 19.29
CA THR A 220 -16.87 -6.34 19.21
C THR A 220 -17.49 -5.29 20.13
N ARG A 221 -16.70 -4.60 20.95
CA ARG A 221 -17.20 -3.60 21.93
C ARG A 221 -17.16 -2.16 21.39
N GLY A 222 -16.47 -1.93 20.28
CA GLY A 222 -16.32 -0.64 19.64
C GLY A 222 -17.16 -0.49 18.36
N GLN A 223 -16.72 0.43 17.49
CA GLN A 223 -17.25 0.51 16.12
C GLN A 223 -16.90 -0.79 15.39
N GLU A 224 -17.92 -1.59 15.08
CA GLU A 224 -17.73 -2.86 14.38
C GLU A 224 -17.30 -2.61 12.93
N ILE A 225 -16.20 -3.27 12.52
CA ILE A 225 -15.76 -3.31 11.13
C ILE A 225 -16.28 -4.61 10.53
N PRO A 226 -17.18 -4.56 9.54
CA PRO A 226 -17.63 -5.77 8.88
C PRO A 226 -16.45 -6.52 8.27
N LEU A 227 -16.37 -7.82 8.52
CA LEU A 227 -15.35 -8.67 7.92
C LEU A 227 -15.45 -8.62 6.39
N GLY A 228 -14.30 -8.59 5.71
CA GLY A 228 -14.26 -8.38 4.26
C GLY A 228 -14.45 -6.93 3.79
N LYS A 229 -14.65 -5.96 4.70
CA LYS A 229 -14.87 -4.54 4.35
C LYS A 229 -13.73 -3.62 4.82
N ALA A 230 -12.52 -4.15 4.93
CA ALA A 230 -11.35 -3.41 5.39
C ALA A 230 -10.20 -3.44 4.36
N VAL A 231 -9.49 -2.33 4.27
CA VAL A 231 -8.29 -2.17 3.44
C VAL A 231 -7.15 -1.63 4.32
N VAL A 232 -5.98 -2.23 4.24
CA VAL A 232 -4.74 -1.71 4.83
C VAL A 232 -3.86 -1.18 3.72
N LEU A 233 -3.49 0.09 3.83
CA LEU A 233 -2.53 0.76 2.97
C LEU A 233 -1.23 0.95 3.74
N LEU A 234 -0.14 0.39 3.20
CA LEU A 234 1.20 0.49 3.78
C LEU A 234 2.17 1.09 2.75
N PRO A 235 2.25 2.43 2.65
CA PRO A 235 2.95 3.18 1.61
C PRO A 235 4.45 3.35 1.94
N PHE A 236 5.14 2.24 2.18
CA PHE A 236 6.57 2.23 2.50
C PHE A 236 7.33 1.24 1.63
N SER A 237 8.61 1.53 1.43
CA SER A 237 9.55 0.64 0.76
C SER A 237 10.91 0.76 1.44
N LEU A 238 11.52 -0.37 1.75
CA LEU A 238 12.84 -0.47 2.35
C LEU A 238 13.69 -1.41 1.50
N VAL A 239 14.94 -1.03 1.21
CA VAL A 239 15.86 -1.92 0.49
C VAL A 239 16.31 -3.04 1.42
N ILE A 240 16.02 -4.29 1.05
CA ILE A 240 16.30 -5.48 1.88
C ILE A 240 17.78 -5.59 2.23
N ARG A 241 18.67 -5.29 1.27
CA ARG A 241 20.11 -5.29 1.50
C ARG A 241 20.50 -4.36 2.65
N ASN A 242 19.97 -3.13 2.67
CA ASN A 242 20.25 -2.17 3.72
C ASN A 242 19.71 -2.65 5.08
N MET A 243 18.54 -3.28 5.10
CA MET A 243 17.99 -3.88 6.33
C MET A 243 18.87 -5.01 6.87
N GLY A 244 19.39 -5.86 5.98
CA GLY A 244 20.31 -6.94 6.35
C GLY A 244 21.66 -6.42 6.87
N GLU A 245 22.18 -5.33 6.31
CA GLU A 245 23.38 -4.64 6.80
C GLU A 245 23.14 -3.97 8.16
N ASP A 246 21.99 -3.32 8.34
CA ASP A 246 21.67 -2.56 9.55
C ASP A 246 21.27 -3.48 10.74
N TRP A 247 20.56 -4.59 10.49
CA TRP A 247 19.97 -5.42 11.55
C TRP A 247 20.58 -6.82 11.65
N GLY A 248 21.30 -7.28 10.63
CA GLY A 248 21.76 -8.65 10.50
C GLY A 248 20.69 -9.60 9.91
N SER A 249 21.16 -10.68 9.29
CA SER A 249 20.32 -11.66 8.59
C SER A 249 19.25 -12.28 9.49
N ASP A 250 19.60 -12.64 10.72
CA ASP A 250 18.69 -13.36 11.62
C ASP A 250 17.52 -12.47 12.04
N GLN A 251 17.77 -11.19 12.31
CA GLN A 251 16.71 -10.23 12.66
C GLN A 251 15.82 -9.92 11.46
N LEU A 252 16.40 -9.83 10.26
CA LEU A 252 15.64 -9.68 9.03
C LEU A 252 14.71 -10.88 8.80
N GLU A 253 15.21 -12.12 8.91
CA GLU A 253 14.40 -13.33 8.75
C GLU A 253 13.26 -13.42 9.77
N LEU A 254 13.54 -13.11 11.04
CA LEU A 254 12.52 -13.04 12.10
C LEU A 254 11.44 -12.01 11.75
N PHE A 255 11.84 -10.83 11.29
CA PHE A 255 10.91 -9.79 10.88
C PHE A 255 10.07 -10.18 9.67
N GLU A 256 10.67 -10.77 8.63
CA GLU A 256 9.94 -11.26 7.46
C GLU A 256 8.90 -12.31 7.85
N ARG A 257 9.27 -13.25 8.71
CA ARG A 257 8.36 -14.27 9.24
C ARG A 257 7.20 -13.66 10.01
N ASP A 258 7.49 -12.73 10.92
CA ASP A 258 6.47 -12.09 11.75
C ASP A 258 5.54 -11.20 10.91
N MET A 259 6.08 -10.51 9.89
CA MET A 259 5.28 -9.76 8.92
C MET A 259 4.38 -10.69 8.12
N ASN A 260 4.91 -11.78 7.56
CA ASN A 260 4.12 -12.74 6.79
C ASN A 260 3.01 -13.39 7.62
N SER A 261 3.30 -13.73 8.89
CA SER A 261 2.31 -14.23 9.84
C SER A 261 1.20 -13.20 10.10
N THR A 262 1.57 -11.94 10.29
CA THR A 262 0.63 -10.85 10.57
C THR A 262 -0.24 -10.54 9.35
N LEU A 263 0.34 -10.53 8.14
CA LEU A 263 -0.40 -10.37 6.90
C LEU A 263 -1.40 -11.52 6.67
N SER A 264 -1.00 -12.76 6.98
CA SER A 264 -1.89 -13.93 6.87
C SER A 264 -3.09 -13.83 7.82
N GLN A 265 -2.89 -13.30 9.03
CA GLN A 265 -3.99 -13.04 9.97
C GLN A 265 -4.93 -11.95 9.46
N LEU A 266 -4.42 -10.87 8.85
CA LEU A 266 -5.25 -9.85 8.22
C LEU A 266 -6.12 -10.44 7.09
N ASP A 267 -5.54 -11.26 6.22
CA ASP A 267 -6.28 -11.93 5.13
C ASP A 267 -7.36 -12.88 5.68
N ALA A 268 -7.08 -13.60 6.77
CA ALA A 268 -8.06 -14.44 7.46
C ALA A 268 -9.25 -13.64 8.04
N HIS A 269 -9.10 -12.34 8.28
CA HIS A 269 -10.17 -11.40 8.65
C HIS A 269 -10.80 -10.69 7.43
N GLY A 270 -10.43 -11.09 6.22
CA GLY A 270 -10.92 -10.50 4.98
C GLY A 270 -10.36 -9.10 4.70
N VAL A 271 -9.23 -8.74 5.28
CA VAL A 271 -8.60 -7.43 5.06
C VAL A 271 -7.77 -7.47 3.77
N SER A 272 -8.06 -6.55 2.85
CA SER A 272 -7.26 -6.37 1.63
C SER A 272 -6.01 -5.53 1.94
N VAL A 273 -4.83 -5.94 1.44
CA VAL A 273 -3.56 -5.26 1.76
C VAL A 273 -2.94 -4.68 0.50
N VAL A 274 -2.56 -3.40 0.54
CA VAL A 274 -2.02 -2.65 -0.60
C VAL A 274 -0.64 -2.10 -0.28
N PHE A 275 0.33 -2.44 -1.12
CA PHE A 275 1.71 -1.94 -1.07
C PHE A 275 2.04 -1.14 -2.33
N PRO A 276 2.84 -0.06 -2.22
CA PRO A 276 3.42 0.58 -3.38
C PRO A 276 4.52 -0.31 -3.98
N GLY A 277 4.75 -0.19 -5.29
CA GLY A 277 5.80 -0.91 -6.02
C GLY A 277 7.21 -0.49 -5.61
N GLY A 278 7.37 0.72 -5.06
CA GLY A 278 8.66 1.33 -4.76
C GLY A 278 9.07 2.35 -5.82
N ASP A 279 9.84 3.35 -5.40
CA ASP A 279 10.32 4.45 -6.26
C ASP A 279 11.83 4.34 -6.55
N SER A 280 12.33 3.10 -6.63
CA SER A 280 13.75 2.78 -6.81
C SER A 280 14.03 2.14 -8.18
N GLY A 281 13.26 2.52 -9.20
CA GLY A 281 13.45 2.08 -10.58
C GLY A 281 14.62 2.75 -11.30
N HIS A 282 14.60 2.72 -12.62
CA HIS A 282 15.62 3.29 -13.49
C HIS A 282 15.64 4.84 -13.52
N GLY A 283 14.93 5.59 -12.68
CA GLY A 283 14.90 7.06 -12.78
C GLY A 283 15.83 7.77 -11.80
N GLN A 284 16.90 8.41 -12.27
CA GLN A 284 17.67 9.42 -11.54
C GLN A 284 16.90 10.74 -11.45
N GLY A 285 16.54 11.10 -10.24
CA GLY A 285 16.08 12.44 -9.91
C GLY A 285 15.40 12.51 -8.56
N LYS A 286 15.11 13.73 -8.11
CA LYS A 286 14.23 13.94 -6.95
C LYS A 286 12.86 13.32 -7.24
N GLU A 287 12.07 12.98 -6.25
CA GLU A 287 10.69 12.49 -6.45
C GLU A 287 9.91 13.36 -7.46
N ASP A 288 10.14 14.68 -7.43
CA ASP A 288 9.56 15.70 -8.34
C ASP A 288 10.04 15.62 -9.80
N SER A 289 10.97 14.72 -10.15
CA SER A 289 11.40 14.51 -11.53
C SER A 289 10.33 13.72 -12.27
N GLY A 290 9.75 14.37 -13.27
CA GLY A 290 8.76 13.77 -14.17
C GLY A 290 9.31 12.60 -15.00
N PRO A 291 8.60 12.18 -16.06
CA PRO A 291 8.99 11.04 -16.89
C PRO A 291 10.35 11.21 -17.60
N ASP A 292 10.95 12.41 -17.60
CA ASP A 292 12.22 12.73 -18.24
C ASP A 292 13.47 12.53 -17.34
N ALA A 293 13.32 11.82 -16.23
CA ALA A 293 14.45 11.47 -15.36
C ALA A 293 15.51 10.64 -16.11
N LYS A 294 16.79 10.93 -15.87
CA LYS A 294 17.90 10.18 -16.49
C LYS A 294 17.92 8.76 -15.98
N SER A 295 18.39 7.79 -16.76
CA SER A 295 18.43 6.39 -16.28
C SER A 295 19.37 6.25 -15.06
N ASP A 296 18.96 5.55 -14.00
CA ASP A 296 19.88 4.92 -13.06
C ASP A 296 20.41 3.63 -13.69
N ASP A 297 21.64 3.27 -13.35
CA ASP A 297 22.32 2.09 -13.88
C ASP A 297 21.79 0.80 -13.21
N TYR A 298 21.21 0.89 -12.00
CA TYR A 298 20.77 -0.28 -11.22
C TYR A 298 19.41 -0.04 -10.52
N PRO A 299 18.28 -0.43 -11.12
CA PRO A 299 17.00 -0.38 -10.42
C PRO A 299 16.98 -1.43 -9.31
N TYR A 300 16.24 -1.16 -8.24
CA TYR A 300 15.84 -2.19 -7.28
C TYR A 300 14.50 -2.77 -7.73
N TYR A 301 14.51 -4.07 -8.00
CA TYR A 301 13.29 -4.80 -8.31
C TYR A 301 12.38 -4.89 -7.08
N THR A 302 11.09 -5.11 -7.29
CA THR A 302 10.13 -5.34 -6.20
C THR A 302 10.55 -6.50 -5.28
N SER A 303 11.36 -7.45 -5.76
CA SER A 303 11.96 -8.50 -4.93
C SER A 303 13.04 -8.05 -3.97
N GLU A 304 13.69 -6.92 -4.23
CA GLU A 304 14.77 -6.36 -3.41
C GLU A 304 14.24 -5.32 -2.41
N LEU A 305 12.94 -5.08 -2.43
CA LEU A 305 12.24 -4.11 -1.61
C LEU A 305 11.31 -4.80 -0.61
N PHE A 306 11.23 -4.28 0.61
CA PHE A 306 10.38 -4.76 1.67
C PHE A 306 9.34 -3.68 2.04
N PRO A 307 8.05 -4.03 2.22
CA PRO A 307 7.47 -5.39 2.23
C PRO A 307 7.04 -5.93 0.85
N GLN A 308 7.44 -5.28 -0.26
CA GLN A 308 7.07 -5.67 -1.62
C GLN A 308 7.46 -7.12 -1.94
N SER A 309 8.58 -7.58 -1.37
CA SER A 309 9.07 -8.95 -1.43
C SER A 309 8.07 -10.01 -0.94
N LEU A 310 7.09 -9.62 -0.12
CA LEU A 310 6.06 -10.52 0.38
C LEU A 310 4.87 -10.66 -0.60
N SER A 311 4.81 -9.84 -1.66
CA SER A 311 3.78 -9.93 -2.68
C SER A 311 4.07 -11.07 -3.66
N LEU A 312 3.29 -12.15 -3.55
CA LEU A 312 3.34 -13.27 -4.49
C LEU A 312 2.29 -13.08 -5.61
N TYR A 313 2.55 -13.62 -6.80
CA TYR A 313 1.57 -13.65 -7.90
C TYR A 313 0.21 -14.20 -7.45
N GLN A 314 0.23 -15.32 -6.73
CA GLN A 314 -0.94 -15.99 -6.16
C GLN A 314 -1.31 -15.50 -4.74
N GLY A 315 -0.67 -14.46 -4.22
CA GLY A 315 -1.00 -13.90 -2.89
C GLY A 315 -2.19 -12.96 -2.91
N PHE A 316 -2.61 -12.50 -1.72
CA PHE A 316 -3.67 -11.50 -1.53
C PHE A 316 -3.16 -10.05 -1.48
N VAL A 317 -1.83 -9.85 -1.39
CA VAL A 317 -1.21 -8.52 -1.41
C VAL A 317 -1.30 -7.92 -2.80
N ILE A 318 -1.74 -6.67 -2.87
CA ILE A 318 -1.89 -5.88 -4.09
C ILE A 318 -0.72 -4.93 -4.18
N LEU A 319 0.16 -5.17 -5.17
CA LEU A 319 1.35 -4.37 -5.39
C LEU A 319 1.10 -3.35 -6.52
N VAL A 320 1.35 -2.07 -6.26
CA VAL A 320 0.91 -0.98 -7.13
C VAL A 320 2.07 -0.19 -7.71
N GLY A 321 2.27 -0.28 -9.03
CA GLY A 321 3.25 0.52 -9.76
C GLY A 321 2.75 1.93 -10.08
N GLY A 322 3.68 2.81 -10.46
CA GLY A 322 3.39 4.22 -10.73
C GLY A 322 3.42 4.58 -12.20
N THR A 323 2.41 5.31 -12.67
CA THR A 323 2.40 5.97 -13.99
C THR A 323 2.41 7.49 -13.85
N ASP A 324 2.66 8.19 -14.95
CA ASP A 324 2.26 9.58 -15.10
C ASP A 324 0.74 9.70 -15.36
N GLU A 325 0.27 10.92 -15.58
CA GLU A 325 -1.12 11.24 -15.88
C GLU A 325 -1.60 10.74 -17.25
N GLU A 326 -0.69 10.44 -18.19
CA GLU A 326 -1.02 9.81 -19.47
C GLU A 326 -1.03 8.28 -19.42
N GLY A 327 -0.65 7.69 -18.29
CA GLY A 327 -0.55 6.24 -18.12
C GLY A 327 0.77 5.65 -18.62
N ARG A 328 1.81 6.45 -18.85
CA ARG A 328 3.16 5.96 -19.12
C ARG A 328 3.78 5.48 -17.82
N LEU A 329 4.48 4.35 -17.87
CA LEU A 329 5.25 3.86 -16.73
C LEU A 329 6.23 4.94 -16.28
N ARG A 330 6.30 5.23 -14.98
CA ARG A 330 7.35 6.13 -14.50
C ARG A 330 8.69 5.40 -14.42
N PRO A 331 9.78 6.02 -14.89
CA PRO A 331 11.12 5.44 -14.75
C PRO A 331 11.50 5.11 -13.30
N GLN A 332 11.01 5.90 -12.34
CA GLN A 332 11.25 5.68 -10.91
C GLN A 332 10.44 4.53 -10.33
N SER A 333 9.34 4.10 -10.96
CA SER A 333 8.59 2.94 -10.47
C SER A 333 9.51 1.72 -10.54
N SER A 334 9.73 1.08 -9.39
CA SER A 334 10.54 -0.13 -9.33
C SER A 334 9.98 -1.19 -10.28
N PRO A 335 10.83 -1.82 -11.11
CA PRO A 335 10.39 -2.88 -12.00
C PRO A 335 9.98 -4.11 -11.19
N ASP A 336 9.04 -4.87 -11.75
CA ASP A 336 8.67 -6.16 -11.19
C ASP A 336 9.57 -7.30 -11.68
N ASP A 337 9.42 -8.46 -11.05
CA ASP A 337 10.01 -9.71 -11.49
C ASP A 337 8.94 -10.80 -11.66
N PRO A 338 9.23 -11.90 -12.39
CA PRO A 338 8.23 -12.94 -12.68
C PRO A 338 7.58 -13.59 -11.45
N TYR A 339 8.22 -13.55 -10.28
CA TYR A 339 7.71 -14.13 -9.04
C TYR A 339 6.91 -13.13 -8.21
N ARG A 340 7.21 -11.83 -8.36
CA ARG A 340 6.62 -10.72 -7.60
C ARG A 340 6.09 -9.61 -8.52
N PRO A 341 5.10 -9.94 -9.39
CA PRO A 341 4.59 -9.00 -10.37
C PRO A 341 3.85 -7.84 -9.72
N ILE A 342 3.97 -6.65 -10.32
CA ILE A 342 3.10 -5.54 -10.01
C ILE A 342 1.67 -5.96 -10.40
N SER A 343 0.74 -5.83 -9.45
CA SER A 343 -0.65 -6.26 -9.63
C SER A 343 -1.41 -5.30 -10.53
N ILE A 344 -1.11 -4.00 -10.43
CA ILE A 344 -1.78 -2.94 -11.18
C ILE A 344 -0.93 -1.66 -11.16
N TYR A 345 -1.10 -0.80 -12.16
CA TYR A 345 -0.50 0.53 -12.17
C TYR A 345 -1.56 1.62 -12.00
N ALA A 346 -1.22 2.69 -11.30
CA ALA A 346 -2.06 3.88 -11.17
C ALA A 346 -1.22 5.15 -11.26
N SER A 347 -1.90 6.29 -11.46
CA SER A 347 -1.21 7.57 -11.52
C SER A 347 -0.46 7.82 -10.21
N SER A 348 0.81 8.15 -10.29
CA SER A 348 1.64 8.44 -9.12
C SER A 348 1.69 9.92 -8.79
N LYS A 349 1.04 10.77 -9.59
CA LYS A 349 1.08 12.23 -9.49
C LYS A 349 -0.10 12.73 -8.66
N ILE A 350 0.18 13.51 -7.62
CA ILE A 350 -0.85 14.23 -6.85
C ILE A 350 -0.46 15.69 -6.63
N LEU A 351 -1.47 16.54 -6.47
CA LEU A 351 -1.26 17.94 -6.12
C LEU A 351 -1.03 18.07 -4.61
N ARG A 352 0.03 18.77 -4.21
CA ARG A 352 0.34 19.09 -2.82
C ARG A 352 0.48 20.59 -2.61
N TYR A 353 -0.10 21.06 -1.52
CA TYR A 353 0.30 22.32 -0.90
C TYR A 353 1.52 22.10 -0.03
N ASP A 354 2.63 22.73 -0.40
CA ASP A 354 3.83 22.78 0.43
C ASP A 354 3.68 23.88 1.48
N ILE A 355 3.51 23.46 2.72
CA ILE A 355 3.34 24.34 3.88
C ILE A 355 4.59 25.19 4.11
N ALA A 356 5.79 24.66 3.83
CA ALA A 356 7.04 25.37 4.09
C ALA A 356 7.23 26.53 3.09
N THR A 357 6.85 26.33 1.83
CA THR A 357 7.00 27.36 0.78
C THR A 357 5.73 28.12 0.48
N ASN A 358 4.60 27.73 1.06
CA ASN A 358 3.27 28.25 0.78
C ASN A 358 2.92 28.19 -0.72
N LYS A 359 3.40 27.14 -1.41
CA LYS A 359 3.22 26.93 -2.86
C LYS A 359 2.62 25.57 -3.14
N THR A 360 1.86 25.49 -4.21
CA THR A 360 1.40 24.21 -4.73
C THR A 360 2.50 23.59 -5.60
N ARG A 361 2.84 22.32 -5.34
CA ARG A 361 3.73 21.51 -6.17
C ARG A 361 3.12 20.13 -6.40
N TYR A 362 3.50 19.49 -7.49
CA TYR A 362 3.16 18.09 -7.70
C TYR A 362 4.10 17.22 -6.88
N LEU A 363 3.54 16.21 -6.23
CA LEU A 363 4.29 15.08 -5.71
C LEU A 363 4.07 13.88 -6.61
N TYR A 364 5.04 13.00 -6.55
CA TYR A 364 5.18 11.88 -7.46
C TYR A 364 5.73 10.70 -6.66
N GLY A 365 5.05 9.57 -6.70
CA GLY A 365 5.51 8.39 -5.98
C GLY A 365 4.51 7.23 -6.04
N THR A 366 5.03 6.01 -6.02
CA THR A 366 4.20 4.79 -5.98
C THR A 366 3.31 4.73 -4.74
N SER A 367 3.66 5.41 -3.64
CA SER A 367 2.80 5.62 -2.48
C SER A 367 1.45 6.25 -2.82
N PHE A 368 1.42 7.22 -3.74
CA PHE A 368 0.18 7.89 -4.15
C PHE A 368 -0.65 7.05 -5.13
N ALA A 369 0.02 6.26 -5.98
CA ALA A 369 -0.64 5.26 -6.81
C ALA A 369 -1.31 4.19 -5.93
N ALA A 370 -0.60 3.67 -4.93
CA ALA A 370 -1.12 2.71 -3.96
C ALA A 370 -2.33 3.28 -3.18
N ALA A 371 -2.29 4.56 -2.80
CA ALA A 371 -3.41 5.22 -2.13
C ALA A 371 -4.69 5.22 -2.98
N GLN A 372 -4.58 5.52 -4.27
CA GLN A 372 -5.72 5.50 -5.19
C GLN A 372 -6.30 4.10 -5.33
N VAL A 373 -5.44 3.08 -5.46
CA VAL A 373 -5.88 1.68 -5.54
C VAL A 373 -6.53 1.22 -4.24
N ALA A 374 -5.99 1.60 -3.08
CA ALA A 374 -6.62 1.33 -1.78
C ALA A 374 -8.02 1.95 -1.69
N GLY A 375 -8.17 3.19 -2.16
CA GLY A 375 -9.49 3.83 -2.29
C GLY A 375 -10.40 3.09 -3.28
N LEU A 376 -9.90 2.66 -4.44
CA LEU A 376 -10.69 1.89 -5.42
C LEU A 376 -11.17 0.55 -4.84
N ILE A 377 -10.33 -0.13 -4.07
CA ILE A 377 -10.71 -1.38 -3.39
C ILE A 377 -11.80 -1.08 -2.37
N ALA A 378 -11.64 -0.07 -1.52
CA ALA A 378 -12.66 0.33 -0.56
C ALA A 378 -13.99 0.71 -1.24
N TYR A 379 -13.93 1.47 -2.33
CA TYR A 379 -15.08 1.76 -3.19
C TYR A 379 -15.75 0.46 -3.66
N SER A 380 -14.96 -0.48 -4.19
CA SER A 380 -15.46 -1.74 -4.74
C SER A 380 -16.05 -2.66 -3.68
N LEU A 381 -15.45 -2.72 -2.49
CA LEU A 381 -15.95 -3.46 -1.34
C LEU A 381 -17.27 -2.87 -0.82
N GLY A 382 -17.44 -1.54 -0.87
CA GLY A 382 -18.67 -0.85 -0.45
C GLY A 382 -19.76 -0.80 -1.52
N HIS A 383 -19.44 -1.14 -2.77
CA HIS A 383 -20.36 -1.03 -3.88
C HIS A 383 -21.48 -2.08 -3.81
N PRO A 384 -22.77 -1.70 -3.90
CA PRO A 384 -23.90 -2.62 -3.76
C PRO A 384 -23.84 -3.85 -4.69
N ASN A 385 -23.47 -3.62 -5.95
CA ASN A 385 -23.37 -4.69 -6.97
C ASN A 385 -22.24 -5.69 -6.72
N ASN A 386 -21.30 -5.40 -5.82
CA ASN A 386 -20.18 -6.29 -5.51
C ASN A 386 -20.33 -7.00 -4.17
N THR A 387 -21.51 -6.89 -3.51
CA THR A 387 -21.74 -7.45 -2.17
C THR A 387 -21.47 -8.94 -2.10
N GLU A 388 -21.95 -9.71 -3.08
CA GLU A 388 -21.74 -11.17 -3.14
C GLU A 388 -20.28 -11.52 -3.42
N MET A 389 -19.66 -10.83 -4.39
CA MET A 389 -18.26 -11.02 -4.78
C MET A 389 -17.30 -10.82 -3.60
N PHE A 390 -17.59 -9.86 -2.73
CA PHE A 390 -16.76 -9.56 -1.55
C PHE A 390 -17.41 -9.97 -0.23
N SER A 391 -18.32 -10.95 -0.27
CA SER A 391 -18.81 -11.58 0.95
C SER A 391 -17.65 -12.28 1.67
N TYR A 392 -17.60 -12.18 3.00
CA TYR A 392 -16.59 -12.85 3.81
C TYR A 392 -17.12 -14.21 4.30
N SER A 393 -16.26 -15.23 4.28
CA SER A 393 -16.51 -16.50 4.95
C SER A 393 -15.25 -17.01 5.63
N VAL A 394 -15.38 -17.45 6.89
CA VAL A 394 -14.31 -18.17 7.61
C VAL A 394 -13.93 -19.50 6.93
N HIS A 395 -14.76 -20.00 6.02
CA HIS A 395 -14.53 -21.21 5.24
C HIS A 395 -14.02 -20.93 3.83
N ASP A 396 -13.73 -19.66 3.48
CA ASP A 396 -13.09 -19.35 2.20
C ASP A 396 -11.74 -20.10 2.12
N PRO A 397 -11.48 -20.85 1.04
CA PRO A 397 -10.18 -21.49 0.87
C PRO A 397 -9.09 -20.43 0.65
N PRO A 398 -7.81 -20.73 0.90
CA PRO A 398 -6.70 -19.77 0.76
C PRO A 398 -6.58 -19.10 -0.63
N HIS A 399 -7.18 -19.69 -1.66
CA HIS A 399 -7.18 -19.14 -3.02
C HIS A 399 -8.42 -18.30 -3.37
N ASN A 400 -9.33 -18.10 -2.43
CA ASN A 400 -10.56 -17.35 -2.61
C ASN A 400 -10.84 -16.46 -1.40
N THR A 401 -9.81 -15.90 -0.74
CA THR A 401 -10.03 -14.91 0.32
C THR A 401 -10.51 -13.59 -0.27
N VAL A 402 -11.09 -12.70 0.56
CA VAL A 402 -11.53 -11.37 0.11
C VAL A 402 -10.38 -10.58 -0.51
N GLY A 403 -9.19 -10.60 0.11
CA GLY A 403 -8.02 -9.90 -0.43
C GLY A 403 -7.63 -10.40 -1.82
N ARG A 404 -7.72 -11.72 -2.04
CA ARG A 404 -7.44 -12.31 -3.36
C ARG A 404 -8.52 -11.99 -4.39
N ARG A 405 -9.80 -12.00 -4.01
CA ARG A 405 -10.90 -11.53 -4.88
C ARG A 405 -10.72 -10.06 -5.25
N ALA A 406 -10.35 -9.20 -4.30
CA ALA A 406 -10.08 -7.79 -4.54
C ALA A 406 -8.90 -7.59 -5.50
N LYS A 407 -7.78 -8.31 -5.30
CA LYS A 407 -6.62 -8.29 -6.21
C LYS A 407 -7.01 -8.67 -7.64
N ASN A 408 -7.73 -9.79 -7.79
CA ASN A 408 -8.17 -10.26 -9.10
C ASN A 408 -9.14 -9.26 -9.75
N TYR A 409 -10.05 -8.69 -8.98
CA TYR A 409 -11.03 -7.72 -9.47
C TYR A 409 -10.34 -6.47 -10.02
N VAL A 410 -9.43 -5.84 -9.27
CA VAL A 410 -8.74 -4.64 -9.77
C VAL A 410 -7.85 -4.96 -10.97
N ALA A 411 -7.20 -6.12 -11.00
CA ALA A 411 -6.41 -6.56 -12.16
C ALA A 411 -7.28 -6.78 -13.41
N GLN A 412 -8.53 -7.23 -13.25
CA GLN A 412 -9.49 -7.38 -14.36
C GLN A 412 -10.03 -6.03 -14.86
N LEU A 413 -10.14 -5.03 -13.99
CA LEU A 413 -10.52 -3.67 -14.37
C LEU A 413 -9.39 -2.92 -15.08
N ALA A 414 -8.15 -3.27 -14.77
CA ALA A 414 -6.98 -2.63 -15.35
C ALA A 414 -6.91 -2.87 -16.86
N TYR A 415 -6.53 -1.84 -17.62
CA TYR A 415 -6.34 -1.98 -19.06
C TYR A 415 -5.13 -1.18 -19.54
N GLN A 416 -4.57 -1.57 -20.68
CA GLN A 416 -3.46 -0.82 -21.25
C GLN A 416 -4.00 0.50 -21.81
N ARG A 417 -3.54 1.65 -21.29
CA ARG A 417 -3.99 2.98 -21.76
C ARG A 417 -3.32 3.45 -23.04
N LEU A 418 -2.04 3.15 -23.18
CA LEU A 418 -1.22 3.62 -24.29
C LEU A 418 -0.99 2.51 -25.31
N ARG A 419 -0.86 2.85 -26.59
CA ARG A 419 -0.46 1.88 -27.61
C ARG A 419 0.96 1.37 -27.34
N ASP A 420 1.28 0.18 -27.85
CA ASP A 420 2.58 -0.47 -27.62
C ASP A 420 3.78 0.39 -28.03
N GLU A 421 3.62 1.22 -29.06
CA GLU A 421 4.64 2.16 -29.55
C GLU A 421 5.01 3.26 -28.55
N TYR A 422 4.21 3.46 -27.50
CA TYR A 422 4.47 4.41 -26.41
C TYR A 422 4.88 3.74 -25.10
N LYS A 423 5.07 2.41 -25.08
CA LYS A 423 5.63 1.72 -23.92
C LYS A 423 7.11 2.11 -23.79
N LEU A 424 7.49 2.64 -22.63
CA LEU A 424 8.88 2.55 -22.22
C LEU A 424 9.26 1.07 -22.21
N ALA A 425 10.46 0.74 -22.70
CA ALA A 425 10.91 -0.63 -22.93
C ALA A 425 11.11 -1.40 -21.60
N SER A 426 10.04 -1.73 -20.88
CA SER A 426 10.08 -2.82 -19.91
C SER A 426 10.18 -4.11 -20.71
N ARG A 427 11.28 -4.85 -20.53
CA ARG A 427 11.52 -6.10 -21.27
C ARG A 427 10.52 -7.20 -20.97
N TYR A 428 9.64 -7.00 -19.98
CA TYR A 428 8.56 -7.90 -19.63
C TYR A 428 7.23 -7.15 -19.78
N THR A 429 6.44 -7.61 -20.74
CA THR A 429 5.03 -7.27 -20.98
C THR A 429 4.28 -7.71 -19.70
N ILE A 430 3.51 -6.88 -19.00
CA ILE A 430 2.24 -6.29 -19.40
C ILE A 430 1.99 -5.06 -18.50
N THR A 431 1.87 -3.87 -19.08
CA THR A 431 1.52 -2.64 -18.34
C THR A 431 0.01 -2.43 -18.41
N TYR A 432 -0.71 -2.68 -17.31
CA TYR A 432 -2.12 -2.28 -17.16
C TYR A 432 -2.22 -1.09 -16.22
N ALA A 433 -2.74 0.04 -16.72
CA ALA A 433 -2.98 1.24 -15.93
C ALA A 433 -4.50 1.40 -15.70
N LEU A 434 -4.91 1.84 -14.51
CA LEU A 434 -6.29 2.21 -14.26
C LEU A 434 -6.72 3.44 -15.03
#